data_AF-A0A914QAN4-F1
#
_entry.id   AF-A0A914QAN4-F1
#
_cell.length_a   1.000
_cell.length_b   1.000
_cell.length_c   1.000
_cell.angle_alpha   90.00
_cell.angle_beta   90.00
_cell.angle_gamma   90.00
#
_symmetry.space_group_name_H-M   'P 1'
#
loop_
_entity.id
_entity.type
_entity.pdbx_description
1 polymer ?
#
loop_
_entity_poly.entity_id
_entity_poly.type
_entity_poly.pdbx_seq_one_letter_code
_entity_poly.pdbx_strand_id
1 'polypeptide(L)'
;MQSYSKAGEFDAIGKLKAAYYNNIMYYVTYAIIFFFLLAYAISKGISLNPEHLKVLIVSASNTWGLFLLTVLLGYGLVEVPRQLWQISNKGYRLKKTYFEVDKLSADKNDAEETLREVYAEAREVLNVLQNHRGDARSKAQQIISKVPPALVQELNANSTRSNFGASSNIRETDIAVISTDRYLVRF
;
A
#
# COMPACT_ATOMS: atom_id res chain seq x y z
N MET A 1 -5.41 -8.64 -17.75
CA MET A 1 -6.12 -7.53 -17.08
C MET A 1 -6.51 -7.95 -15.66
N GLN A 2 -5.56 -7.96 -14.71
CA GLN A 2 -5.84 -8.54 -13.38
C GLN A 2 -5.05 -7.86 -12.25
N SER A 3 -4.72 -6.57 -12.39
CA SER A 3 -3.98 -5.80 -11.37
C SER A 3 -4.66 -4.46 -11.04
N TYR A 4 -5.99 -4.41 -11.10
CA TYR A 4 -6.77 -3.22 -10.75
C TYR A 4 -7.63 -3.41 -9.49
N SER A 5 -7.59 -4.58 -8.86
CA SER A 5 -8.56 -5.01 -7.84
C SER A 5 -7.95 -5.25 -6.45
N LYS A 6 -6.87 -4.54 -6.09
CA LYS A 6 -6.32 -4.61 -4.73
C LYS A 6 -5.60 -3.32 -4.39
N ALA A 7 -6.32 -2.40 -3.77
CA ALA A 7 -5.86 -1.36 -2.83
C ALA A 7 -6.77 -0.12 -2.98
N GLY A 8 -7.73 0.00 -2.07
CA GLY A 8 -8.39 1.25 -1.78
C GLY A 8 -7.47 2.21 -1.02
N GLU A 9 -6.29 2.50 -1.58
CA GLU A 9 -5.36 3.51 -1.05
C GLU A 9 -5.45 4.77 -1.90
N PHE A 10 -5.65 5.89 -1.22
CA PHE A 10 -5.78 7.24 -1.78
C PHE A 10 -4.44 7.78 -2.29
N ASP A 11 -3.76 7.05 -3.19
CA ASP A 11 -2.55 7.53 -3.84
C ASP A 11 -2.72 7.56 -5.36
N ALA A 12 -3.26 8.69 -5.86
CA ALA A 12 -3.34 8.97 -7.29
C ALA A 12 -1.93 8.99 -7.94
N ILE A 13 -0.90 9.32 -7.15
CA ILE A 13 0.50 9.34 -7.58
C ILE A 13 1.01 7.92 -7.77
N GLY A 14 0.67 6.98 -6.88
CA GLY A 14 0.98 5.55 -7.01
C GLY A 14 0.34 4.92 -8.26
N LYS A 15 -0.91 5.27 -8.57
CA LYS A 15 -1.59 4.83 -9.80
C LYS A 15 -0.96 5.42 -11.06
N LEU A 16 -0.58 6.70 -11.03
CA LEU A 16 0.12 7.36 -12.13
C LEU A 16 1.52 6.75 -12.34
N LYS A 17 2.25 6.48 -11.26
CA LYS A 17 3.58 5.86 -11.30
C LYS A 17 3.52 4.43 -11.84
N ALA A 18 2.53 3.65 -11.43
CA ALA A 18 2.30 2.30 -11.95
C ALA A 18 1.87 2.32 -13.44
N ALA A 19 0.99 3.25 -13.83
CA ALA A 19 0.59 3.43 -15.23
C ALA A 19 1.77 3.88 -16.11
N TYR A 20 2.56 4.84 -15.63
CA TYR A 20 3.77 5.32 -16.31
C TYR A 20 4.80 4.22 -16.48
N TYR A 21 5.08 3.44 -15.43
CA TYR A 21 6.05 2.34 -15.50
C TYR A 21 5.62 1.25 -16.50
N ASN A 22 4.34 0.88 -16.51
CA ASN A 22 3.85 -0.08 -17.51
C ASN A 22 3.93 0.48 -18.93
N ASN A 23 3.64 1.76 -19.12
CA ASN A 23 3.70 2.38 -20.44
C ASN A 23 5.14 2.53 -20.95
N ILE A 24 6.09 2.86 -20.06
CA ILE A 24 7.51 3.01 -20.41
C ILE A 24 8.11 1.71 -20.96
N MET A 25 7.68 0.56 -20.46
CA MET A 25 8.16 -0.76 -20.90
C MET A 25 7.84 -1.01 -22.39
N TYR A 26 6.65 -0.60 -22.84
CA TYR A 26 6.27 -0.69 -24.25
C TYR A 26 7.09 0.27 -25.11
N TYR A 27 7.24 1.53 -24.70
CA TYR A 27 8.03 2.52 -25.44
C TYR A 27 9.51 2.16 -25.53
N VAL A 28 10.10 1.62 -24.46
CA VAL A 28 11.49 1.13 -24.46
C VAL A 28 11.65 -0.02 -25.45
N THR A 29 10.70 -0.95 -25.50
CA THR A 29 10.75 -2.07 -26.46
C THR A 29 10.68 -1.56 -27.91
N TYR A 30 9.79 -0.59 -28.21
CA TYR A 30 9.73 0.04 -29.53
C TYR A 30 11.01 0.82 -29.89
N ALA A 31 11.62 1.50 -28.92
CA ALA A 31 12.87 2.22 -29.11
C ALA A 31 14.05 1.28 -29.43
N ILE A 32 14.10 0.11 -28.78
CA ILE A 32 15.09 -0.94 -29.07
C ILE A 32 14.92 -1.44 -30.51
N ILE A 33 13.70 -1.77 -30.94
CA ILE A 33 13.41 -2.21 -32.32
C ILE A 33 13.80 -1.12 -33.33
N PHE A 34 13.47 0.14 -33.05
CA PHE A 34 13.84 1.28 -33.90
C PHE A 34 15.36 1.43 -34.03
N PHE A 35 16.11 1.26 -32.94
CA PHE A 35 17.57 1.33 -32.95
C PHE A 35 18.20 0.19 -33.79
N PHE A 36 17.65 -1.03 -33.70
CA PHE A 36 18.07 -2.14 -34.56
C PHE A 36 17.78 -1.88 -36.04
N LEU A 37 16.61 -1.29 -36.37
CA LEU A 37 16.28 -0.87 -37.73
C LEU A 37 17.24 0.21 -38.25
N LEU A 38 17.60 1.17 -37.40
CA LEU A 38 18.56 2.22 -37.76
C LEU A 38 19.95 1.63 -38.01
N ALA A 39 20.42 0.73 -37.14
CA ALA A 39 21.67 0.00 -37.34
C ALA A 39 21.67 -0.79 -38.66
N TYR A 40 20.57 -1.47 -38.97
CA TYR A 40 20.40 -2.18 -40.25
C TYR A 40 20.43 -1.23 -41.46
N ALA A 41 19.79 -0.07 -41.37
CA ALA A 41 19.79 0.94 -42.43
C ALA A 41 21.19 1.53 -42.69
N ILE A 42 21.98 1.75 -41.62
CA ILE A 42 23.39 2.14 -41.72
C ILE A 42 24.19 1.05 -42.45
N SER A 43 24.02 -0.23 -42.06
CA SER A 43 24.71 -1.36 -42.70
C SER A 43 24.34 -1.54 -44.18
N LYS A 44 23.14 -1.12 -44.58
CA LYS A 44 22.66 -1.11 -45.98
C LYS A 44 23.22 0.05 -46.82
N GLY A 45 24.02 0.94 -46.25
CA GLY A 45 24.66 2.05 -46.98
C GLY A 45 23.74 3.21 -47.29
N ILE A 46 22.58 3.31 -46.62
CA ILE A 46 21.73 4.50 -46.70
C ILE A 46 22.50 5.62 -45.99
N SER A 47 22.79 6.71 -46.70
CA SER A 47 23.51 7.88 -46.18
C SER A 47 22.66 8.60 -45.13
N LEU A 48 22.69 8.06 -43.90
CA LEU A 48 22.10 8.66 -42.73
C LEU A 48 22.98 9.85 -42.32
N ASN A 49 22.79 10.98 -42.99
CA ASN A 49 23.48 12.21 -42.64
C ASN A 49 23.08 12.59 -41.21
N PRO A 50 24.03 12.63 -40.25
CA PRO A 50 23.73 12.97 -38.87
C PRO A 50 23.12 14.37 -38.73
N GLU A 51 23.36 15.24 -39.71
CA GLU A 51 22.75 16.57 -39.80
C GLU A 51 21.24 16.52 -40.03
N HIS A 52 20.74 15.68 -40.93
CA HIS A 52 19.30 15.54 -41.16
C HIS A 52 18.60 14.91 -39.95
N LEU A 53 19.24 13.93 -39.30
CA LEU A 53 18.71 13.33 -38.08
C LEU A 53 18.63 14.37 -36.94
N LYS A 54 19.65 15.22 -36.79
CA LYS A 54 19.65 16.30 -35.81
C LYS A 54 18.51 17.29 -36.06
N VAL A 55 18.32 17.72 -37.31
CA VAL A 55 17.21 18.64 -37.66
C VAL A 55 15.85 18.00 -37.38
N LEU A 56 15.69 16.70 -37.67
CA LEU A 56 14.45 15.97 -37.38
C LEU A 56 14.18 15.86 -35.88
N ILE A 57 15.20 15.56 -35.06
CA ILE A 57 15.05 15.48 -33.60
C ILE A 57 14.74 16.86 -33.01
N VAL A 58 15.39 17.91 -33.49
CA VAL A 58 15.15 19.29 -33.03
C VAL A 58 13.73 19.74 -33.37
N SER A 59 13.28 19.51 -34.60
CA SER A 59 11.91 19.85 -35.02
C SER A 59 10.84 18.96 -34.35
N ALA A 60 11.10 17.66 -34.18
CA ALA A 60 10.22 16.74 -33.47
C ALA A 60 10.08 17.09 -31.98
N SER A 61 11.18 17.47 -31.32
CA SER A 61 11.14 17.94 -29.93
C SER A 61 10.30 19.22 -29.79
N ASN A 62 10.41 20.13 -30.76
CA ASN A 62 9.62 21.36 -30.78
C ASN A 62 8.12 21.10 -30.95
N THR A 63 7.72 20.25 -31.91
CA THR A 63 6.30 19.91 -32.12
C THR A 63 5.74 19.09 -30.96
N TRP A 64 6.53 18.16 -30.40
CA TRP A 64 6.13 17.41 -29.22
C TRP A 64 5.96 18.30 -27.99
N GLY A 65 6.85 19.27 -27.79
CA GLY A 65 6.75 20.26 -26.72
C GLY A 65 5.48 21.13 -26.84
N LEU A 66 5.18 21.63 -28.03
CA LEU A 66 3.95 22.38 -28.29
C LEU A 66 2.69 21.54 -28.13
N PHE A 67 2.74 20.27 -28.55
CA PHE A 67 1.65 19.32 -28.36
C PHE A 67 1.37 19.08 -26.86
N LEU A 68 2.40 18.77 -26.08
CA LEU A 68 2.29 18.59 -24.65
C LEU A 68 1.79 19.87 -23.96
N LEU A 69 2.28 21.05 -24.34
CA LEU A 69 1.82 22.33 -23.80
C LEU A 69 0.33 22.52 -24.08
N THR A 70 -0.14 22.22 -25.30
CA THR A 70 -1.56 22.35 -25.68
C THR A 70 -2.44 21.43 -24.86
N VAL A 71 -2.04 20.15 -24.69
CA VAL A 71 -2.78 19.19 -23.85
C VAL A 71 -2.78 19.62 -22.39
N LEU A 72 -1.63 20.06 -21.87
CA LEU A 72 -1.47 20.48 -20.49
C LEU A 72 -2.25 21.76 -20.19
N LEU A 73 -2.34 22.68 -21.16
CA LEU A 73 -3.16 23.88 -21.07
C LEU A 73 -4.66 23.53 -21.07
N GLY A 74 -5.08 22.55 -21.86
CA GLY A 74 -6.45 22.04 -21.83
C GLY A 74 -6.86 21.48 -20.47
N TYR A 75 -5.99 20.66 -19.86
CA TYR A 75 -6.23 20.14 -18.51
C TYR A 75 -6.17 21.26 -17.46
N GLY A 76 -5.14 22.11 -17.51
CA GLY A 76 -4.92 23.20 -16.55
C GLY A 76 -6.04 24.23 -16.55
N LEU A 77 -6.59 24.59 -17.71
CA LEU A 77 -7.64 25.60 -17.81
C LEU A 77 -8.98 25.14 -17.21
N VAL A 78 -9.24 23.83 -17.19
CA VAL A 78 -10.50 23.27 -16.64
C VAL A 78 -10.33 22.83 -15.19
N GLU A 79 -9.21 22.21 -14.87
CA GLU A 79 -8.97 21.64 -13.55
C GLU A 79 -8.69 22.72 -12.51
N VAL A 80 -7.93 23.77 -12.83
CA VAL A 80 -7.61 24.86 -11.89
C VAL A 80 -8.85 25.60 -11.37
N PRO A 81 -9.78 26.11 -12.21
CA PRO A 81 -10.99 26.77 -11.70
C PRO A 81 -11.93 25.81 -10.98
N ARG A 82 -12.02 24.55 -11.42
CA ARG A 82 -12.82 23.52 -10.75
C ARG A 82 -12.28 23.23 -9.35
N GLN A 83 -10.97 23.09 -9.21
CA GLN A 83 -10.30 22.90 -7.93
C GLN A 83 -10.49 24.11 -7.03
N LEU A 84 -10.34 25.34 -7.54
CA LEU A 84 -10.60 26.57 -6.78
C LEU A 84 -12.04 26.64 -6.27
N TRP A 85 -13.02 26.29 -7.11
CA TRP A 85 -14.44 26.25 -6.72
C TRP A 85 -14.71 25.19 -5.64
N GLN A 86 -14.15 23.99 -5.78
CA GLN A 86 -14.28 22.92 -4.79
C GLN A 86 -13.58 23.24 -3.46
N ILE A 87 -12.45 23.95 -3.50
CA ILE A 87 -11.75 24.42 -2.30
C ILE A 87 -12.56 25.51 -1.59
N SER A 88 -13.20 26.39 -2.37
CA SER A 88 -14.01 27.51 -1.88
C SER A 88 -15.34 27.04 -1.24
N ASN A 89 -15.93 25.94 -1.72
CA ASN A 89 -17.15 25.38 -1.15
C ASN A 89 -16.90 24.68 0.20
N LYS A 90 -16.96 25.46 1.28
CA LYS A 90 -16.77 25.01 2.68
C LYS A 90 -17.74 23.89 3.08
N GLY A 91 -18.99 23.87 2.58
CA GLY A 91 -19.99 22.87 2.94
C GLY A 91 -19.66 21.46 2.41
N TYR A 92 -19.17 21.37 1.17
CA TYR A 92 -18.74 20.09 0.59
C TYR A 92 -17.48 19.54 1.29
N ARG A 93 -16.53 20.42 1.60
CA ARG A 93 -15.31 20.04 2.34
C ARG A 93 -15.62 19.52 3.73
N LEU A 94 -16.54 20.17 4.45
CA LEU A 94 -16.92 19.74 5.79
C LEU A 94 -17.53 18.33 5.78
N LYS A 95 -18.47 18.07 4.87
CA LYS A 95 -19.10 16.75 4.72
C LYS A 95 -18.08 15.66 4.35
N LYS A 96 -17.13 15.98 3.48
CA LYS A 96 -16.05 15.07 3.11
C LYS A 96 -15.15 14.75 4.31
N THR A 97 -14.73 15.77 5.07
CA THR A 97 -13.90 15.57 6.25
C THR A 97 -14.63 14.79 7.34
N TYR A 98 -15.93 15.04 7.57
CA TYR A 98 -16.72 14.21 8.49
C TYR A 98 -16.76 12.74 8.06
N PHE A 99 -17.01 12.47 6.78
CA PHE A 99 -17.02 11.11 6.26
C PHE A 99 -15.64 10.43 6.36
N GLU A 100 -14.56 11.17 6.11
CA GLU A 100 -13.19 10.68 6.27
C GLU A 100 -12.85 10.39 7.74
N VAL A 101 -13.31 11.25 8.67
CA VAL A 101 -13.14 11.05 10.11
C VAL A 101 -13.93 9.84 10.60
N ASP A 102 -15.17 9.68 10.16
CA ASP A 102 -16.00 8.53 10.52
C ASP A 102 -15.35 7.23 10.01
N LYS A 103 -14.87 7.23 8.76
CA LYS A 103 -14.14 6.09 8.19
C LYS A 103 -12.86 5.79 8.97
N LEU A 104 -12.06 6.82 9.26
CA LEU A 104 -10.82 6.66 10.02
C LEU A 104 -11.09 6.18 11.46
N SER A 105 -12.21 6.59 12.05
CA SER A 105 -12.63 6.13 13.38
C SER A 105 -13.03 4.66 13.37
N ALA A 106 -13.70 4.20 12.31
CA ALA A 106 -14.04 2.80 12.12
C ALA A 106 -12.77 1.95 11.90
N ASP A 107 -11.87 2.38 11.02
CA ASP A 107 -10.59 1.70 10.77
C ASP A 107 -9.73 1.64 12.05
N LYS A 108 -9.72 2.72 12.85
CA LYS A 108 -9.05 2.74 14.16
C LYS A 108 -9.67 1.75 15.13
N ASN A 109 -11.00 1.69 15.21
CA ASN A 109 -11.69 0.78 16.11
C ASN A 109 -11.41 -0.69 15.76
N ASP A 110 -11.43 -1.03 14.47
CA ASP A 110 -11.14 -2.37 13.95
C ASP A 110 -9.69 -2.80 14.26
N ALA A 111 -8.73 -1.88 14.07
CA ALA A 111 -7.33 -2.11 14.43
C ALA A 111 -7.13 -2.26 15.94
N GLU A 112 -7.83 -1.47 16.75
CA GLU A 112 -7.81 -1.62 18.20
C GLU A 112 -8.44 -2.95 18.64
N GLU A 113 -9.55 -3.38 18.06
CA GLU A 113 -10.18 -4.69 18.34
C GLU A 113 -9.21 -5.85 18.03
N THR A 114 -8.58 -5.82 16.85
CA THR A 114 -7.55 -6.80 16.48
C THR A 114 -6.38 -6.82 17.48
N LEU A 115 -5.93 -5.64 17.95
CA LEU A 115 -4.88 -5.55 18.98
C LEU A 115 -5.35 -6.14 20.32
N ARG A 116 -6.61 -5.95 20.69
CA ARG A 116 -7.20 -6.51 21.92
C ARG A 116 -7.24 -8.04 21.85
N GLU A 117 -7.62 -8.61 20.71
CA GLU A 117 -7.61 -10.07 20.48
C GLU A 117 -6.20 -10.66 20.61
N VAL A 118 -5.22 -10.09 19.90
CA VAL A 118 -3.82 -10.55 19.95
C VAL A 118 -3.22 -10.41 21.35
N TYR A 119 -3.59 -9.37 22.10
CA TYR A 119 -3.14 -9.20 23.47
C TYR A 119 -3.75 -10.25 24.42
N ALA A 120 -5.04 -10.56 24.26
CA ALA A 120 -5.73 -11.59 25.05
C ALA A 120 -5.11 -12.96 24.79
N GLU A 121 -4.89 -13.32 23.52
CA GLU A 121 -4.23 -14.56 23.12
C GLU A 121 -2.79 -14.63 23.66
N ALA A 122 -2.00 -13.55 23.53
CA ALA A 122 -0.63 -13.52 24.07
C ALA A 122 -0.60 -13.71 25.59
N ARG A 123 -1.59 -13.18 26.32
CA ARG A 123 -1.69 -13.34 27.77
C ARG A 123 -2.14 -14.75 28.16
N GLU A 124 -3.05 -15.34 27.41
CA GLU A 124 -3.48 -16.72 27.61
C GLU A 124 -2.32 -17.70 27.35
N VAL A 125 -1.59 -17.52 26.25
CA VAL A 125 -0.37 -18.27 25.93
C VAL A 125 0.67 -18.15 27.05
N LEU A 126 0.87 -16.95 27.63
CA LEU A 126 1.77 -16.78 28.78
C LEU A 126 1.27 -17.48 30.04
N ASN A 127 -0.04 -17.54 30.28
CA ASN A 127 -0.62 -18.26 31.42
C ASN A 127 -0.48 -19.78 31.25
N VAL A 128 -0.69 -20.30 30.05
CA VAL A 128 -0.56 -21.73 29.74
C VAL A 128 0.91 -22.17 29.74
N LEU A 129 1.83 -21.35 29.21
CA LEU A 129 3.28 -21.62 29.20
C LEU A 129 4.00 -21.21 30.50
N GLN A 130 3.29 -21.05 31.63
CA GLN A 130 3.94 -20.74 32.92
C GLN A 130 5.05 -21.72 33.29
N ASN A 131 4.93 -23.00 32.88
CA ASN A 131 5.86 -24.09 33.20
C ASN A 131 6.91 -24.43 32.13
N HIS A 132 6.95 -23.76 30.97
CA HIS A 132 7.90 -24.08 29.88
C HIS A 132 8.76 -22.88 29.47
N ARG A 133 10.08 -23.08 29.48
CA ARG A 133 11.11 -22.07 29.17
C ARG A 133 11.46 -22.13 27.67
N GLY A 134 10.55 -21.67 26.80
CA GLY A 134 10.71 -21.69 25.34
C GLY A 134 10.78 -20.31 24.68
N ASP A 135 11.24 -20.26 23.42
CA ASP A 135 11.35 -19.06 22.58
C ASP A 135 9.99 -18.34 22.37
N ALA A 136 8.89 -19.12 22.39
CA ALA A 136 7.51 -18.62 22.31
C ALA A 136 7.15 -17.66 23.47
N ARG A 137 7.70 -17.86 24.68
CA ARG A 137 7.49 -16.97 25.81
C ARG A 137 8.17 -15.62 25.61
N SER A 138 9.39 -15.62 25.06
CA SER A 138 10.14 -14.40 24.74
C SER A 138 9.39 -13.57 23.69
N LYS A 139 8.84 -14.23 22.66
CA LYS A 139 8.02 -13.58 21.62
C LYS A 139 6.72 -13.00 22.18
N ALA A 140 6.00 -13.75 23.01
CA ALA A 140 4.78 -13.25 23.68
C ALA A 140 5.08 -12.08 24.64
N GLN A 141 6.21 -12.11 25.36
CA GLN A 141 6.66 -10.99 26.20
C GLN A 141 7.03 -9.75 25.36
N GLN A 142 7.68 -9.94 24.21
CA GLN A 142 7.96 -8.85 23.28
C GLN A 142 6.68 -8.21 22.76
N ILE A 143 5.69 -9.01 22.36
CA ILE A 143 4.38 -8.53 21.89
C ILE A 143 3.72 -7.66 22.96
N ILE A 144 3.66 -8.11 24.21
CA ILE A 144 3.09 -7.34 25.33
C ILE A 144 3.87 -6.04 25.58
N SER A 145 5.20 -6.08 25.51
CA SER A 145 6.03 -4.87 25.74
C SER A 145 5.87 -3.79 24.67
N LYS A 146 5.36 -4.14 23.49
CA LYS A 146 5.10 -3.18 22.39
C LYS A 146 3.73 -2.51 22.50
N VAL A 147 2.83 -3.01 23.35
CA VAL A 147 1.49 -2.43 23.54
C VAL A 147 1.59 -1.19 24.45
N PRO A 148 1.01 -0.04 24.04
CA PRO A 148 1.00 1.17 24.87
C PRO A 148 0.34 0.92 26.23
N PRO A 149 0.89 1.45 27.34
CA PRO A 149 0.36 1.22 28.68
C PRO A 149 -1.07 1.75 28.87
N ALA A 150 -1.50 2.73 28.07
CA ALA A 150 -2.87 3.26 28.09
C ALA A 150 -3.92 2.21 27.66
N LEU A 151 -3.64 1.43 26.61
CA LEU A 151 -4.55 0.38 26.12
C LEU A 151 -4.56 -0.83 27.06
N VAL A 152 -3.42 -1.12 27.70
CA VAL A 152 -3.30 -2.20 28.69
C VAL A 152 -4.17 -1.92 29.93
N GLN A 153 -4.26 -0.67 30.37
CA GLN A 153 -5.12 -0.29 31.52
C GLN A 153 -6.61 -0.43 31.19
N GLU A 154 -7.03 0.00 30.00
CA GLU A 154 -8.41 -0.15 29.54
C GLU A 154 -8.80 -1.63 29.37
N LEU A 155 -7.90 -2.44 28.80
CA LEU A 155 -8.04 -3.88 28.69
C LEU A 155 -8.15 -4.56 30.05
N ASN A 156 -7.26 -4.24 30.99
CA ASN A 156 -7.31 -4.81 32.34
C ASN A 156 -8.60 -4.43 33.11
N ALA A 157 -9.08 -3.19 32.94
CA ALA A 157 -10.34 -2.73 33.52
C ALA A 157 -11.54 -3.49 32.95
N ASN A 158 -11.55 -3.74 31.63
CA ASN A 158 -12.62 -4.49 30.96
C ASN A 158 -12.55 -6.01 31.18
N SER A 159 -11.36 -6.62 31.24
CA SER A 159 -11.18 -8.04 31.58
C SER A 159 -11.64 -8.37 33.00
N THR A 160 -11.47 -7.43 33.95
CA THR A 160 -12.01 -7.58 35.31
C THR A 160 -13.55 -7.59 35.31
N ARG A 161 -14.18 -6.96 34.32
CA ARG A 161 -15.64 -6.92 34.13
C ARG A 161 -16.18 -8.15 33.39
N SER A 162 -15.40 -8.75 32.49
CA SER A 162 -15.78 -9.96 31.74
C SER A 162 -15.48 -11.27 32.47
N ASN A 163 -14.69 -11.25 33.54
CA ASN A 163 -14.36 -12.44 34.35
C ASN A 163 -15.51 -12.97 35.22
N PHE A 164 -16.73 -12.44 35.09
CA PHE A 164 -17.92 -12.97 35.77
C PHE A 164 -18.69 -14.03 34.94
N GLY A 165 -18.18 -14.50 33.79
CA GLY A 165 -18.96 -15.42 32.96
C GLY A 165 -18.29 -16.23 31.84
N ALA A 166 -16.95 -16.36 31.78
CA ALA A 166 -16.31 -17.14 30.71
C ALA A 166 -15.49 -18.32 31.26
N SER A 167 -16.07 -19.52 31.28
CA SER A 167 -15.33 -20.78 31.38
C SER A 167 -14.51 -20.98 30.10
N SER A 168 -13.20 -21.09 30.26
CA SER A 168 -12.24 -21.41 29.20
C SER A 168 -12.51 -22.80 28.61
N ASN A 169 -12.67 -22.88 27.29
CA ASN A 169 -12.80 -24.12 26.52
C ASN A 169 -11.55 -24.36 25.66
N ILE A 170 -10.35 -24.26 26.24
CA ILE A 170 -9.14 -24.75 25.59
C ILE A 170 -8.93 -26.20 26.04
N ARG A 171 -9.11 -27.13 25.10
CA ARG A 171 -8.86 -28.54 25.34
C ARG A 171 -7.35 -28.77 25.33
N GLU A 172 -6.89 -29.45 26.38
CA GLU A 172 -5.51 -29.84 26.67
C GLU A 172 -4.77 -30.51 25.48
N THR A 173 -5.52 -30.98 24.49
CA THR A 173 -5.03 -31.57 23.23
C THR A 173 -4.34 -30.58 22.29
N ASP A 174 -4.70 -29.30 22.30
CA ASP A 174 -4.15 -28.32 21.34
C ASP A 174 -2.73 -27.85 21.72
N ILE A 175 -2.39 -27.93 23.02
CA ILE A 175 -1.10 -27.53 23.56
C ILE A 175 0.02 -28.50 23.13
N ALA A 176 -0.29 -29.80 22.99
CA ALA A 176 0.66 -30.81 22.52
C ALA A 176 0.99 -30.68 21.02
N VAL A 177 0.06 -30.12 20.23
CA VAL A 177 0.26 -29.91 18.79
C VAL A 177 1.19 -28.72 18.54
N ILE A 178 1.09 -27.67 19.37
CA ILE A 178 1.92 -26.47 19.28
C ILE A 178 3.38 -26.74 19.71
N SER A 179 3.61 -27.70 20.61
CA SER A 179 4.98 -28.01 21.08
C SER A 179 5.79 -28.87 20.10
N THR A 180 5.20 -29.34 19.00
CA THR A 180 5.91 -30.16 18.03
C THR A 180 6.43 -29.28 16.90
N ASP A 181 7.75 -29.03 16.89
CA ASP A 181 8.53 -28.23 15.90
C ASP A 181 8.38 -28.65 14.42
N ARG A 182 7.46 -29.57 14.08
CA ARG A 182 7.28 -30.09 12.71
C ARG A 182 6.49 -29.21 11.77
N TYR A 183 5.81 -28.17 12.24
CA TYR A 183 4.90 -27.37 11.42
C TYR A 183 5.42 -25.97 11.03
N LEU A 184 6.57 -25.53 11.56
CA LEU A 184 7.17 -24.24 11.19
C LEU A 184 8.00 -24.30 9.89
N VAL A 185 8.03 -25.44 9.20
CA VAL A 185 8.70 -25.57 7.90
C VAL A 185 7.74 -26.20 6.90
N ARG A 186 6.70 -25.46 6.51
CA ARG A 186 6.14 -25.60 5.15
C ARG A 186 5.32 -24.38 4.75
N PHE A 187 5.90 -23.67 3.77
CA PHE A 187 5.41 -22.60 2.90
C PHE A 187 5.29 -21.21 3.51
#